data_AF-A0A3C1Y445-F1
#
_entry.id   AF-A0A3C1Y445-F1
#
_cell.length_a   1.000
_cell.length_b   1.000
_cell.length_c   1.000
_cell.angle_alpha   90.00
_cell.angle_beta   90.00
_cell.angle_gamma   90.00
#
_symmetry.space_group_name_H-M   'P 1'
#
loop_
_entity.id
_entity.type
_entity.pdbx_description
1 polymer ?
#
loop_
_entity_poly.entity_id
_entity_poly.type
_entity_poly.pdbx_seq_one_letter_code
_entity_poly.pdbx_strand_id
1 'polypeptide(L)'
;VRGAVTLAGVMTLPFALDSGAPFPARDLAVSLAAMVIVFSLLLASVALPPLMRGLHFAPNSRTEREASLAQDAMLRAALDSVAASARRRGAESPESAALYLEVAENLSGALRRQSGEAADVAETERLGRQIAIERELRLEAIAASREAVFHLARTHRISDSLAREQGRLLDLHEAHLR
;
A
#
# COMPACT_ATOMS: atom_id res chain seq x y z
N VAL A 1 -20.42 -24.39 12.63
CA VAL A 1 -20.99 -25.74 12.88
C VAL A 1 -20.10 -26.72 13.66
N ARG A 2 -18.77 -26.54 13.79
CA ARG A 2 -17.90 -27.55 14.42
C ARG A 2 -17.95 -27.70 15.96
N GLY A 3 -18.38 -26.69 16.73
CA GLY A 3 -18.48 -26.81 18.20
C GLY A 3 -19.79 -27.41 18.71
N ALA A 4 -20.89 -27.22 17.96
CA ALA A 4 -22.23 -27.64 18.38
C ALA A 4 -22.40 -29.17 18.40
N VAL A 5 -21.80 -29.87 17.43
CA VAL A 5 -21.88 -31.34 17.34
C VAL A 5 -21.11 -32.02 18.48
N THR A 6 -19.93 -31.51 18.82
CA THR A 6 -19.10 -32.02 19.93
C THR A 6 -19.77 -31.78 21.29
N LEU A 7 -20.38 -30.60 21.47
CA LEU A 7 -21.12 -30.27 22.70
C LEU A 7 -22.39 -31.12 22.85
N ALA A 8 -23.12 -31.34 21.76
CA ALA A 8 -24.32 -32.18 21.74
C ALA A 8 -23.98 -33.63 22.14
N GLY A 9 -22.90 -34.20 21.61
CA GLY A 9 -22.47 -35.56 21.97
C GLY A 9 -22.04 -35.73 23.44
N VAL A 10 -21.45 -34.69 24.04
CA VAL A 10 -21.07 -34.71 25.47
C VAL A 10 -22.28 -34.54 26.38
N MET A 11 -23.28 -33.74 25.97
CA MET A 11 -24.51 -33.54 26.76
C MET A 11 -25.45 -34.75 26.75
N THR A 12 -25.31 -35.67 25.78
CA THR A 12 -26.04 -36.94 25.76
C THR A 12 -25.47 -38.01 26.69
N LEU A 13 -24.35 -37.75 27.37
CA LEU A 13 -23.80 -38.70 28.36
C LEU A 13 -24.70 -38.74 29.61
N PRO A 14 -25.14 -39.94 30.05
CA PRO A 14 -26.04 -40.08 31.19
C PRO A 14 -25.37 -39.62 32.49
N PHE A 15 -26.17 -38.98 33.37
CA PHE A 15 -25.69 -38.45 34.65
C PHE A 15 -25.39 -39.55 35.69
N ALA A 16 -26.02 -40.72 35.56
CA ALA A 16 -25.85 -41.87 36.44
C ALA A 16 -25.91 -43.16 35.63
N LEU A 17 -25.28 -44.23 36.10
CA LEU A 17 -25.49 -45.59 35.60
C LEU A 17 -26.88 -46.10 36.00
N ASP A 18 -27.37 -47.14 35.34
CA ASP A 18 -28.62 -47.85 35.69
C ASP A 18 -28.64 -48.39 37.14
N SER A 19 -27.48 -48.42 37.81
CA SER A 19 -27.29 -48.77 39.21
C SER A 19 -27.42 -47.59 40.20
N GLY A 20 -27.65 -46.36 39.73
CA GLY A 20 -27.77 -45.15 40.55
C GLY A 20 -26.45 -44.48 40.95
N ALA A 21 -25.29 -45.03 40.56
CA ALA A 21 -23.98 -44.44 40.80
C ALA A 21 -23.63 -43.37 39.74
N PRO A 22 -22.90 -42.29 40.09
CA PRO A 22 -22.50 -41.26 39.12
C PRO A 22 -21.56 -41.83 38.06
N PHE A 23 -21.74 -41.42 36.81
CA PHE A 23 -20.98 -41.96 35.67
C PHE A 23 -19.48 -41.62 35.78
N PRO A 24 -18.59 -42.61 35.95
CA PRO A 24 -17.17 -42.35 36.06
C PRO A 24 -16.63 -41.85 34.70
N ALA A 25 -15.79 -40.82 34.74
CA ALA A 25 -15.15 -40.16 33.59
C ALA A 25 -15.99 -39.16 32.76
N ARG A 26 -17.20 -38.79 33.19
CA ARG A 26 -17.96 -37.69 32.53
C ARG A 26 -17.22 -36.36 32.59
N ASP A 27 -16.71 -35.98 33.75
CA ASP A 27 -16.01 -34.70 33.92
C ASP A 27 -14.72 -34.63 33.11
N LEU A 28 -14.04 -35.78 32.95
CA LEU A 28 -12.86 -35.92 32.08
C LEU A 28 -13.23 -35.77 30.59
N ALA A 29 -14.35 -36.36 30.15
CA ALA A 29 -14.84 -36.23 28.78
C ALA A 29 -15.26 -34.78 28.47
N VAL A 30 -15.92 -34.11 29.42
CA VAL A 30 -16.32 -32.70 29.30
C VAL A 30 -15.09 -31.79 29.24
N SER A 31 -14.10 -31.99 30.11
CA SER A 31 -12.87 -31.18 30.10
C SER A 31 -12.07 -31.37 28.81
N LEU A 32 -11.99 -32.60 28.29
CA LEU A 32 -11.31 -32.90 27.03
C LEU A 32 -12.05 -32.27 25.84
N ALA A 33 -13.38 -32.36 25.80
CA ALA A 33 -14.16 -31.73 24.74
C ALA A 33 -14.02 -30.20 24.75
N ALA A 34 -14.05 -29.57 25.94
CA ALA A 34 -13.83 -28.13 26.07
C ALA A 34 -12.42 -27.73 25.58
N MET A 35 -11.38 -28.49 25.97
CA MET A 35 -10.02 -28.27 25.51
C MET A 35 -9.88 -28.37 23.99
N VAL A 36 -10.49 -29.39 23.36
CA VAL A 36 -10.46 -29.58 21.90
C VAL A 36 -11.18 -28.44 21.18
N ILE A 37 -12.32 -27.95 21.70
CA ILE A 37 -13.03 -26.82 21.11
C ILE A 37 -12.15 -25.57 21.13
N VAL A 38 -11.61 -25.20 22.29
CA VAL A 38 -10.75 -24.02 22.44
C VAL A 38 -9.51 -24.13 21.56
N PHE A 39 -8.84 -25.29 21.57
CA PHE A 39 -7.66 -25.52 20.73
C PHE A 39 -7.97 -25.39 19.24
N SER A 40 -9.11 -25.95 18.79
CA SER A 40 -9.52 -25.84 17.38
C SER A 40 -9.84 -24.40 16.97
N LEU A 41 -10.42 -23.60 17.86
CA LEU A 41 -10.73 -22.19 17.61
C LEU A 41 -9.45 -21.34 17.54
N LEU A 42 -8.51 -21.57 18.46
CA LEU A 42 -7.21 -20.91 18.44
C LEU A 42 -6.44 -21.26 17.17
N LEU A 43 -6.39 -22.55 16.82
CA LEU A 43 -5.71 -23.01 15.62
C LEU A 43 -6.37 -22.44 14.36
N ALA A 44 -7.70 -22.45 14.28
CA ALA A 44 -8.43 -21.83 13.18
C ALA A 44 -8.15 -20.32 13.12
N SER A 45 -8.20 -19.60 14.25
CA SER A 45 -7.96 -18.16 14.30
C SER A 45 -6.53 -17.76 13.91
N VAL A 46 -5.55 -18.61 14.16
CA VAL A 46 -4.14 -18.38 13.80
C VAL A 46 -3.84 -18.87 12.37
N ALA A 47 -4.50 -19.93 11.91
CA ALA A 47 -4.30 -20.51 10.58
C ALA A 47 -5.11 -19.81 9.47
N LEU A 48 -6.25 -19.17 9.80
CA LEU A 48 -7.07 -18.45 8.82
C LEU A 48 -6.34 -17.23 8.21
N PRO A 49 -5.69 -16.35 9.00
CA PRO A 49 -5.02 -15.16 8.47
C PRO A 49 -3.96 -15.47 7.40
N PRO A 50 -3.01 -16.41 7.59
CA PRO A 50 -2.04 -16.74 6.54
C PRO A 50 -2.69 -17.41 5.32
N LEU A 51 -3.75 -18.20 5.50
CA LEU A 51 -4.44 -18.86 4.39
C LEU A 51 -5.26 -17.87 3.54
N MET A 52 -5.78 -16.80 4.16
CA MET A 52 -6.50 -15.73 3.46
C MET A 52 -5.59 -14.73 2.75
N ARG A 53 -4.29 -14.66 3.07
CA ARG A 53 -3.34 -13.73 2.43
C ARG A 53 -3.11 -14.00 0.93
N GLY A 54 -3.50 -15.17 0.41
CA GLY A 54 -3.35 -15.53 -1.01
C GLY A 54 -4.65 -15.49 -1.82
N LEU A 55 -5.80 -15.25 -1.19
CA LEU A 55 -7.10 -15.22 -1.87
C LEU A 55 -7.42 -13.78 -2.30
N HIS A 56 -7.06 -13.46 -3.55
CA HIS A 56 -7.59 -12.29 -4.24
C HIS A 56 -9.09 -12.47 -4.42
N PHE A 57 -9.89 -11.90 -3.51
CA PHE A 57 -11.31 -11.75 -3.73
C PHE A 57 -11.50 -10.79 -4.91
N ALA A 58 -12.13 -11.28 -5.98
CA ALA A 58 -12.60 -10.41 -7.06
C ALA A 58 -13.42 -9.26 -6.42
N PRO A 59 -13.26 -8.00 -6.89
CA PRO A 59 -13.90 -6.84 -6.28
C PRO A 59 -15.42 -7.04 -6.27
N ASN A 60 -15.94 -7.28 -5.06
CA ASN A 60 -17.32 -7.70 -4.82
C ASN A 60 -18.22 -6.53 -4.41
N SER A 61 -17.70 -5.31 -4.28
CA SER A 61 -18.55 -4.14 -4.13
C SER A 61 -18.74 -3.46 -5.50
N ARG A 62 -20.01 -3.26 -5.87
CA ARG A 62 -20.39 -2.47 -7.04
C ARG A 62 -19.72 -1.07 -7.03
N THR A 63 -19.55 -0.52 -5.83
CA THR A 63 -18.88 0.76 -5.55
C THR A 63 -17.40 0.78 -5.95
N GLU A 64 -16.63 -0.29 -5.68
CA GLU A 64 -15.22 -0.36 -6.11
C GLU A 64 -15.09 -0.40 -7.64
N ARG A 65 -16.01 -1.11 -8.33
CA ARG A 65 -16.02 -1.15 -9.80
C ARG A 65 -16.38 0.21 -10.39
N GLU A 66 -17.38 0.88 -9.82
CA GLU A 66 -17.76 2.24 -10.23
C GLU A 66 -16.62 3.24 -9.99
N ALA A 67 -15.90 3.13 -8.85
CA ALA A 67 -14.74 3.96 -8.55
C ALA A 67 -13.57 3.73 -9.51
N SER A 68 -13.25 2.46 -9.83
CA SER A 68 -12.21 2.11 -10.81
C SER A 68 -12.56 2.63 -12.21
N LEU A 69 -13.81 2.44 -12.66
CA LEU A 69 -14.27 2.98 -13.93
C LEU A 69 -14.18 4.51 -13.99
N ALA A 70 -14.52 5.19 -12.89
CA ALA A 70 -14.40 6.64 -12.80
C ALA A 70 -12.93 7.10 -12.86
N GLN A 71 -12.02 6.44 -12.13
CA GLN A 71 -10.59 6.76 -12.17
C GLN A 71 -9.99 6.54 -13.56
N ASP A 72 -10.30 5.42 -14.21
CA ASP A 72 -9.88 5.13 -15.58
C ASP A 72 -10.38 6.19 -16.56
N ALA A 73 -11.65 6.58 -16.46
CA ALA A 73 -12.22 7.60 -17.31
C ALA A 73 -11.54 8.98 -17.08
N MET A 74 -11.29 9.33 -15.82
CA MET A 74 -10.60 10.57 -15.45
C MET A 74 -9.18 10.61 -16.00
N LEU A 75 -8.42 9.52 -15.87
CA LEU A 75 -7.05 9.44 -16.36
C LEU A 75 -6.99 9.55 -17.88
N ARG A 76 -7.82 8.79 -18.60
CA ARG A 76 -7.89 8.85 -20.07
C ARG A 76 -8.22 10.27 -20.54
N ALA A 77 -9.25 10.89 -19.94
CA ALA A 77 -9.62 12.26 -20.26
C ALA A 77 -8.48 13.27 -19.96
N ALA A 78 -7.74 13.08 -18.87
CA ALA A 78 -6.60 13.92 -18.54
C ALA A 78 -5.48 13.78 -19.58
N LEU A 79 -5.08 12.55 -19.93
CA LEU A 79 -4.05 12.27 -20.93
C LEU A 79 -4.42 12.85 -22.31
N ASP A 80 -5.66 12.67 -22.75
CA ASP A 80 -6.16 13.21 -24.01
C ASP A 80 -6.12 14.75 -24.02
N SER A 81 -6.49 15.38 -22.90
CA SER A 81 -6.46 16.83 -22.75
C SER A 81 -5.04 17.41 -22.83
N VAL A 82 -4.07 16.70 -22.25
CA VAL A 82 -2.65 17.07 -22.27
C VAL A 82 -2.10 16.95 -23.69
N ALA A 83 -2.34 15.81 -24.35
CA ALA A 83 -1.90 15.59 -25.73
C ALA A 83 -2.55 16.57 -26.72
N ALA A 84 -3.82 16.90 -26.56
CA ALA A 84 -4.50 17.88 -27.39
C ALA A 84 -3.96 19.30 -27.16
N SER A 85 -3.72 19.68 -25.90
CA SER A 85 -3.19 21.00 -25.55
C SER A 85 -1.75 21.20 -26.04
N ALA A 86 -0.92 20.16 -25.95
CA ALA A 86 0.44 20.18 -26.46
C ALA A 86 0.47 20.38 -27.99
N ARG A 87 -0.37 19.64 -28.73
CA ARG A 87 -0.47 19.79 -30.19
C ARG A 87 -0.97 21.17 -30.60
N ARG A 88 -2.02 21.68 -29.95
CA ARG A 88 -2.57 23.02 -30.24
C ARG A 88 -1.56 24.12 -29.99
N ARG A 89 -0.94 24.15 -28.81
CA ARG A 89 0.06 25.18 -28.47
C ARG A 89 1.36 25.04 -29.27
N GLY A 90 1.76 23.81 -29.61
CA GLY A 90 2.88 23.58 -30.51
C GLY A 90 2.61 24.05 -31.94
N ALA A 91 1.36 23.99 -32.42
CA ALA A 91 0.99 24.56 -33.71
C ALA A 91 0.97 26.09 -33.70
N GLU A 92 0.59 26.72 -32.57
CA GLU A 92 0.62 28.17 -32.38
C GLU A 92 2.05 28.73 -32.27
N SER A 93 3.00 27.95 -31.74
CA SER A 93 4.40 28.33 -31.60
C SER A 93 5.34 27.22 -32.11
N PRO A 94 5.70 27.24 -33.41
CA PRO A 94 6.57 26.22 -34.02
C PRO A 94 7.94 26.12 -33.34
N GLU A 95 8.48 27.24 -32.87
CA GLU A 95 9.76 27.31 -32.15
C GLU A 95 9.73 26.55 -30.81
N SER A 96 8.56 26.50 -30.16
CA SER A 96 8.36 25.83 -28.86
C SER A 96 7.66 24.47 -28.99
N ALA A 97 7.34 24.02 -30.21
CA ALA A 97 6.56 22.81 -30.44
C ALA A 97 7.21 21.56 -29.83
N ALA A 98 8.54 21.42 -29.97
CA ALA A 98 9.30 20.33 -29.38
C ALA A 98 9.22 20.35 -27.84
N LEU A 99 9.32 21.53 -27.22
CA LEU A 99 9.23 21.69 -25.77
C LEU A 99 7.84 21.31 -25.24
N TYR A 100 6.77 21.70 -25.95
CA TYR A 100 5.41 21.32 -25.57
C TYR A 100 5.19 19.80 -25.62
N LEU A 101 5.77 19.11 -26.60
CA LEU A 101 5.70 17.66 -26.71
C LEU A 101 6.47 16.96 -25.58
N GLU A 102 7.68 17.43 -25.28
CA GLU A 102 8.50 16.88 -24.19
C GLU A 102 7.81 17.03 -22.82
N VAL A 103 7.28 18.22 -22.53
CA VAL A 103 6.54 18.46 -21.28
C VAL A 103 5.28 17.61 -21.20
N ALA A 104 4.59 17.41 -22.31
CA ALA A 104 3.39 16.57 -22.37
C ALA A 104 3.70 15.09 -22.10
N GLU A 105 4.80 14.56 -22.63
CA GLU A 105 5.26 13.19 -22.36
C GLU A 105 5.61 13.01 -20.87
N ASN A 106 6.40 13.93 -20.31
CA ASN A 106 6.77 13.88 -18.90
C ASN A 106 5.56 13.94 -17.96
N LEU A 107 4.59 14.83 -18.27
CA LEU A 107 3.35 14.97 -17.51
C LEU A 107 2.47 13.73 -17.65
N SER A 108 2.36 13.17 -18.86
CA SER A 108 1.60 11.94 -19.11
C SER A 108 2.17 10.76 -18.33
N GLY A 109 3.50 10.63 -18.29
CA GLY A 109 4.19 9.63 -17.47
C GLY A 109 3.93 9.81 -15.97
N ALA A 110 3.91 11.05 -15.49
CA ALA A 110 3.58 11.34 -14.09
C ALA A 110 2.12 10.97 -13.74
N LEU A 111 1.15 11.31 -14.60
CA LEU A 111 -0.25 10.99 -14.40
C LEU A 111 -0.49 9.47 -14.36
N ARG A 112 0.17 8.69 -15.22
CA ARG A 112 0.09 7.22 -15.22
C ARG A 112 0.69 6.59 -13.96
N ARG A 113 1.79 7.15 -13.44
CA ARG A 113 2.37 6.70 -12.17
C ARG A 113 1.43 6.97 -10.99
N GLN A 114 0.76 8.13 -11.00
CA GLN A 114 -0.18 8.51 -9.94
C GLN A 114 -1.46 7.67 -9.95
N SER A 115 -1.95 7.26 -11.13
CA SER A 115 -3.16 6.44 -11.25
C SER A 115 -2.95 4.96 -10.91
N GLY A 116 -1.70 4.49 -10.77
CA GLY A 116 -1.42 3.09 -10.51
C GLY A 116 -1.85 2.15 -11.65
N GLU A 117 -2.11 2.68 -12.86
CA GLU A 117 -2.64 1.93 -14.01
C GLU A 117 -1.69 0.82 -14.51
N ALA A 118 -0.46 0.80 -14.02
CA ALA A 118 0.47 -0.29 -14.22
C ALA A 118 0.76 -0.95 -12.88
N ALA A 119 -0.06 -1.95 -12.48
CA ALA A 119 0.55 -3.08 -11.80
C ALA A 119 -0.32 -4.34 -11.63
N ASP A 120 0.17 -5.43 -12.25
CA ASP A 120 0.11 -6.76 -11.66
C ASP A 120 0.79 -6.74 -10.28
N VAL A 121 0.42 -7.58 -9.31
CA VAL A 121 0.92 -7.47 -7.91
C VAL A 121 2.46 -7.42 -7.83
N ALA A 122 3.14 -8.15 -8.72
CA ALA A 122 4.59 -8.15 -8.85
C ALA A 122 5.17 -6.81 -9.39
N GLU A 123 4.43 -6.12 -10.23
CA GLU A 123 4.76 -4.80 -10.77
C GLU A 123 4.54 -3.71 -9.70
N THR A 124 3.52 -3.84 -8.84
CA THR A 124 3.28 -2.89 -7.72
C THR A 124 4.45 -2.95 -6.75
N GLU A 125 4.93 -4.16 -6.42
CA GLU A 125 6.10 -4.35 -5.57
C GLU A 125 7.40 -3.85 -6.22
N ARG A 126 7.53 -3.95 -7.55
CA ARG A 126 8.68 -3.38 -8.27
C ARG A 126 8.64 -1.85 -8.26
N LEU A 127 7.49 -1.25 -8.52
CA LEU A 127 7.30 0.20 -8.46
C LEU A 127 7.53 0.74 -7.05
N GLY A 128 7.01 0.07 -6.02
CA GLY A 128 7.26 0.43 -4.63
C GLY A 128 8.75 0.41 -4.28
N ARG A 129 9.48 -0.61 -4.75
CA ARG A 129 10.95 -0.68 -4.60
C ARG A 129 11.67 0.43 -5.37
N GLN A 130 11.26 0.71 -6.61
CA GLN A 130 11.84 1.81 -7.39
C GLN A 130 11.64 3.17 -6.70
N ILE A 131 10.45 3.45 -6.20
CA ILE A 131 10.14 4.70 -5.48
C ILE A 131 10.99 4.79 -4.20
N ALA A 132 11.15 3.69 -3.47
CA ALA A 132 12.01 3.66 -2.28
C ALA A 132 13.48 3.96 -2.61
N ILE A 133 14.02 3.34 -3.66
CA ILE A 133 15.39 3.59 -4.13
C ILE A 133 15.55 5.05 -4.62
N GLU A 134 14.59 5.55 -5.40
CA GLU A 134 14.59 6.93 -5.89
C GLU A 134 14.57 7.93 -4.73
N ARG A 135 13.78 7.66 -3.69
CA ARG A 135 13.72 8.46 -2.47
C ARG A 135 15.06 8.46 -1.72
N GLU A 136 15.67 7.29 -1.57
CA GLU A 136 16.98 7.14 -0.90
C GLU A 136 18.06 7.95 -1.64
N LEU A 137 18.16 7.78 -2.96
CA LEU A 137 19.10 8.52 -3.80
C LEU A 137 18.86 10.04 -3.75
N ARG A 138 17.60 10.49 -3.71
CA ARG A 138 17.27 11.92 -3.56
C ARG A 138 17.72 12.48 -2.22
N LEU A 139 17.52 11.75 -1.13
CA LEU A 139 17.96 12.19 0.20
C LEU A 139 19.49 12.30 0.27
N GLU A 140 20.21 11.35 -0.34
CA GLU A 140 21.67 11.40 -0.44
C GLU A 140 22.14 12.61 -1.28
N ALA A 141 21.47 12.89 -2.40
CA ALA A 141 21.77 14.06 -3.23
C ALA A 141 21.52 15.39 -2.48
N ILE A 142 20.46 15.47 -1.65
CA ILE A 142 20.19 16.64 -0.81
C ILE A 142 21.29 16.81 0.26
N ALA A 143 21.71 15.73 0.90
CA ALA A 143 22.79 15.76 1.88
C ALA A 143 24.11 16.26 1.25
N ALA A 144 24.46 15.75 0.07
CA ALA A 144 25.64 16.21 -0.68
C ALA A 144 25.53 17.70 -1.08
N SER A 145 24.34 18.14 -1.49
CA SER A 145 24.07 19.54 -1.84
C SER A 145 24.24 20.47 -0.63
N ARG A 146 23.82 20.04 0.56
CA ARG A 146 24.00 20.80 1.81
C ARG A 146 25.48 20.97 2.14
N GLU A 147 26.29 19.91 2.01
CA GLU A 147 27.73 19.98 2.25
C GLU A 147 28.41 20.95 1.29
N ALA A 148 28.01 20.95 0.01
CA ALA A 148 28.53 21.89 -0.97
C ALA A 148 28.22 23.36 -0.61
N VAL A 149 26.99 23.66 -0.18
CA VAL A 149 26.61 25.00 0.28
C VAL A 149 27.42 25.39 1.52
N PHE A 150 27.60 24.47 2.47
CA PHE A 150 28.38 24.72 3.68
C PHE A 150 29.87 25.00 3.38
N HIS A 151 30.48 24.24 2.46
CA HIS A 151 31.84 24.46 2.01
C HIS A 151 32.02 25.83 1.33
N LEU A 152 31.07 26.22 0.47
CA LEU A 152 31.09 27.55 -0.18
C LEU A 152 30.95 28.69 0.83
N ALA A 153 30.14 28.51 1.88
CA ALA A 153 30.00 29.48 2.95
C ALA A 153 31.31 29.62 3.76
N ARG A 154 31.94 28.50 4.13
CA ARG A 154 33.23 28.49 4.86
C ARG A 154 34.38 29.10 4.08
N THR A 155 34.36 28.98 2.75
CA THR A 155 35.36 29.57 1.87
C THR A 155 35.07 31.03 1.49
N HIS A 156 34.04 31.64 2.10
CA HIS A 156 33.57 33.00 1.81
C HIS A 156 33.25 33.25 0.33
N ARG A 157 32.89 32.21 -0.42
CA ARG A 157 32.52 32.29 -1.85
C ARG A 157 31.07 32.71 -2.04
N ILE A 158 30.24 32.50 -1.02
CA ILE A 158 28.83 32.93 -0.97
C ILE A 158 28.57 33.73 0.31
N SER A 159 27.58 34.62 0.28
CA SER A 159 27.17 35.35 1.48
C SER A 159 26.43 34.44 2.46
N ASP A 160 26.56 34.73 3.76
CA ASP A 160 25.85 34.04 4.83
C ASP A 160 24.33 34.04 4.65
N SER A 161 23.77 35.13 4.12
CA SER A 161 22.34 35.24 3.83
C SER A 161 21.92 34.28 2.72
N LEU A 162 22.73 34.14 1.66
CA LEU A 162 22.47 33.22 0.56
C LEU A 162 22.63 31.76 1.03
N ALA A 163 23.63 31.47 1.84
CA ALA A 163 23.84 30.13 2.40
C ALA A 163 22.66 29.65 3.24
N ARG A 164 22.12 30.53 4.11
CA ARG A 164 20.92 30.22 4.91
C ARG A 164 19.67 30.01 4.06
N GLU A 165 19.47 30.84 3.03
CA GLU A 165 18.32 30.71 2.13
C GLU A 165 18.37 29.39 1.32
N GLN A 166 19.54 29.04 0.77
CA GLN A 166 19.72 27.77 0.06
C GLN A 166 19.55 26.57 1.00
N GLY A 167 20.06 26.65 2.24
CA GLY A 167 19.82 25.63 3.27
C GLY A 167 18.34 25.42 3.57
N ARG A 168 17.57 26.51 3.72
CA ARG A 168 16.12 26.46 3.95
C ARG A 168 15.36 25.84 2.77
N LEU A 169 15.77 26.13 1.55
CA LEU A 169 15.18 25.50 0.36
C LEU A 169 15.45 23.98 0.33
N LEU A 170 16.66 23.54 0.69
CA LEU A 170 16.99 22.12 0.80
C LEU A 170 16.18 21.43 1.92
N ASP A 171 16.01 22.08 3.08
CA ASP A 171 15.17 21.58 4.18
C ASP A 171 13.71 21.36 3.72
N LEU A 172 13.16 22.28 2.93
CA LEU A 172 11.80 22.16 2.37
C LEU A 172 11.68 20.99 1.39
N HIS A 173 12.70 20.75 0.55
CA HIS A 173 12.71 19.60 -0.36
C HIS A 173 12.80 18.28 0.42
N GLU A 174 13.60 18.24 1.48
CA GLU A 174 13.72 17.07 2.36
C GLU A 174 12.40 16.79 3.09
N ALA A 175 11.68 17.82 3.54
CA ALA A 175 10.39 17.69 4.20
C ALA A 175 9.31 17.11 3.26
N HIS A 176 9.33 17.44 1.97
CA HIS A 176 8.39 16.88 0.99
C HIS A 176 8.64 15.39 0.70
N LEU A 177 9.88 14.92 0.97
CA LEU A 177 10.29 13.54 0.77
C LEU A 177 10.11 12.67 2.02
N ARG A 178 9.82 13.23 3.20
CA ARG A 178 9.63 12.48 4.47
C ARG A 178 8.19 12.02 4.66
#